data_AF-X0TLA5-F1
#
_entry.id   AF-X0TLA5-F1
#
_cell.length_a   1.000
_cell.length_b   1.000
_cell.length_c   1.000
_cell.angle_alpha   90.00
_cell.angle_beta   90.00
_cell.angle_gamma   90.00
#
_symmetry.space_group_name_H-M   'P 1'
#
loop_
_entity.id
_entity.type
_entity.pdbx_description
1 polymer ?
#
loop_
_entity_poly.entity_id
_entity_poly.type
_entity_poly.pdbx_seq_one_letter_code
_entity_poly.pdbx_strand_id
1 'polypeptide(L)'
;LGYPFHEIDATYDEKTRTFNLAPDALPLPRFPIEGIYTRNYIGERSQDGKYEVKFLETSSPGLRGQSGGPIFDVNGTVWAIQSRTNHHPLGFSPKIKKGKREIEEHQFLSVGLGVHPEVLTAFLRDKNIDFKLSDY
;
A
#
# COMPACT_ATOMS: atom_id res chain seq x y z
N LEU A 1 -13.12 7.79 5.45
CA LEU A 1 -13.27 8.85 4.44
C LEU A 1 -12.03 8.79 3.55
N GLY A 2 -11.92 7.92 2.56
CA GLY A 2 -12.82 7.62 1.46
C GLY A 2 -11.99 7.90 0.21
N TYR A 3 -11.71 6.88 -0.61
CA TYR A 3 -11.01 6.98 -1.89
C TYR A 3 -11.77 7.95 -2.80
N PRO A 4 -11.28 9.17 -3.05
CA PRO A 4 -11.89 10.04 -4.04
C PRO A 4 -11.34 9.53 -5.37
N PHE A 5 -12.19 8.90 -6.16
CA PHE A 5 -11.86 8.65 -7.56
C PHE A 5 -11.75 10.01 -8.24
N HIS A 6 -10.55 10.60 -8.19
CA HIS A 6 -10.24 11.82 -8.90
C HIS A 6 -10.01 11.45 -10.36
N GLU A 7 -10.85 12.00 -11.22
CA GLU A 7 -10.72 11.82 -12.66
C GLU A 7 -9.66 12.80 -13.17
N ILE A 8 -8.69 12.27 -13.91
CA ILE A 8 -7.62 13.06 -14.53
C ILE A 8 -7.85 12.97 -16.03
N ASP A 9 -8.23 14.08 -16.63
CA ASP A 9 -8.35 14.18 -18.07
C ASP A 9 -6.97 14.30 -18.71
N ALA A 10 -6.67 13.38 -19.64
CA ALA A 10 -5.45 13.38 -20.42
C ALA A 10 -5.76 13.15 -21.91
N THR A 11 -5.02 13.85 -22.77
CA THR A 11 -5.07 13.68 -24.23
C THR A 11 -3.73 13.19 -24.74
N TYR A 12 -3.74 12.31 -25.74
CA TYR A 12 -2.51 11.86 -26.39
C TYR A 12 -2.22 12.72 -27.62
N ASP A 13 -1.04 13.31 -27.69
CA ASP A 13 -0.54 14.01 -28.87
C ASP A 13 0.32 13.06 -29.70
N GLU A 14 -0.17 12.67 -30.88
CA GLU A 14 0.54 11.77 -31.78
C GLU A 14 1.82 12.37 -32.39
N LYS A 15 1.91 13.70 -32.51
CA LYS A 15 3.06 14.39 -33.11
C LYS A 15 4.25 14.35 -32.19
N THR A 16 4.01 14.63 -30.91
CA THR A 16 5.06 14.61 -29.87
C THR A 16 5.20 13.25 -29.21
N ARG A 17 4.21 12.36 -29.41
CA ARG A 17 4.09 11.05 -28.75
C ARG A 17 4.05 11.16 -27.23
N THR A 18 3.31 12.15 -26.72
CA THR A 18 3.20 12.46 -25.29
C THR A 18 1.75 12.56 -24.83
N PHE A 19 1.50 12.29 -23.55
CA PHE A 19 0.24 12.62 -22.90
C PHE A 19 0.27 14.04 -22.34
N ASN A 20 -0.75 14.84 -22.66
CA ASN A 20 -0.97 16.17 -22.11
C ASN A 20 -2.10 16.10 -21.08
N LEU A 21 -1.80 16.48 -19.84
CA LEU A 21 -2.78 16.59 -18.76
C LEU A 21 -3.58 17.90 -18.91
N ALA A 22 -4.83 17.91 -18.44
CA ALA A 22 -5.62 19.14 -18.36
C ALA A 22 -4.88 20.22 -17.53
N PRO A 23 -5.08 21.53 -17.82
CA PRO A 23 -4.37 22.62 -17.14
C PRO A 23 -4.46 22.59 -15.60
N ASP A 24 -5.58 22.09 -15.07
CA ASP A 24 -5.87 22.03 -13.62
C ASP A 24 -5.68 20.62 -13.02
N ALA A 25 -5.07 19.69 -13.76
CA ALA A 25 -4.83 18.33 -13.29
C ALA A 25 -3.76 18.24 -12.18
N LEU A 26 -3.01 19.32 -11.92
CA LEU A 26 -1.92 19.35 -10.95
C LEU A 26 -2.11 20.47 -9.90
N PRO A 27 -1.70 20.25 -8.64
CA PRO A 27 -1.13 19.00 -8.12
C PRO A 27 -2.22 17.93 -7.97
N LEU A 28 -1.85 16.67 -8.22
CA LEU A 28 -2.76 15.55 -7.97
C LEU A 28 -3.24 15.61 -6.52
N PRO A 29 -4.54 15.40 -6.25
CA PRO A 29 -5.05 15.39 -4.90
C PRO A 29 -4.33 14.31 -4.10
N ARG A 30 -3.74 14.73 -2.99
CA ARG A 30 -3.17 13.84 -2.01
C ARG A 30 -4.28 13.40 -1.08
N PHE A 31 -4.45 12.10 -0.93
CA PHE A 31 -5.42 11.54 0.00
C PHE A 31 -4.67 11.19 1.27
N PRO A 32 -4.70 12.05 2.30
CA PRO A 32 -3.87 11.88 3.50
C PRO A 32 -4.22 10.64 4.31
N ILE A 33 -5.25 9.88 3.92
CA ILE A 33 -5.63 8.59 4.51
C ILE A 33 -5.00 7.39 3.77
N GLU A 34 -4.38 7.61 2.61
CA GLU A 34 -3.65 6.58 1.87
C GLU A 34 -2.17 6.52 2.30
N GLY A 35 -1.64 5.31 2.44
CA GLY A 35 -0.24 5.04 2.73
C GLY A 35 0.22 5.42 4.13
N ILE A 36 -0.71 5.73 5.06
CA ILE A 36 -0.36 6.07 6.44
C ILE A 36 0.20 4.84 7.13
N TYR A 37 1.38 4.96 7.74
CA TYR A 37 1.88 3.99 8.69
C TYR A 37 0.91 3.82 9.87
N THR A 38 0.44 2.58 10.12
CA THR A 38 -0.46 2.31 11.25
C THR A 38 0.25 1.64 12.41
N ARG A 39 0.97 0.54 12.15
CA ARG A 39 1.67 -0.25 13.18
C ARG A 39 2.67 -1.23 12.57
N ASN A 40 3.53 -1.78 13.41
CA ASN A 40 4.31 -2.97 13.10
C ASN A 40 3.57 -4.24 13.52
N TYR A 41 3.72 -5.28 12.72
CA TYR A 41 3.30 -6.64 13.07
C TYR A 41 4.56 -7.51 13.21
N ILE A 42 4.72 -8.12 14.38
CA ILE A 42 5.79 -9.09 14.64
C ILE A 42 5.14 -10.46 14.57
N GLY A 43 5.57 -11.24 13.58
CA GLY A 43 5.14 -12.61 13.36
C GLY A 43 6.15 -13.62 13.90
N GLU A 44 5.92 -14.87 13.53
CA GLU A 44 6.82 -15.97 13.86
C GLU A 44 8.13 -15.87 13.06
N ARG A 45 9.12 -16.69 13.43
CA ARG A 45 10.34 -16.80 12.63
C ARG A 45 10.05 -17.38 11.24
N SER A 46 10.90 -17.05 10.29
CA SER A 46 10.91 -17.68 8.97
C SER A 46 11.04 -19.20 9.10
N GLN A 47 10.62 -19.94 8.08
CA GLN A 47 10.62 -21.41 8.11
C GLN A 47 12.00 -22.03 8.37
N ASP A 48 13.07 -21.34 7.96
CA ASP A 48 14.47 -21.71 8.20
C ASP A 48 15.01 -21.20 9.55
N GLY A 49 14.18 -20.53 10.36
CA GLY A 49 14.51 -20.00 11.68
C GLY A 49 15.45 -18.79 11.68
N LYS A 50 15.85 -18.29 10.49
CA LYS A 50 16.90 -17.27 10.35
C LYS A 50 16.43 -15.85 10.62
N TYR A 51 15.18 -15.54 10.29
CA TYR A 51 14.65 -14.18 10.35
C TYR A 51 13.43 -14.12 11.28
N GLU A 52 13.34 -13.08 12.11
CA GLU A 52 12.07 -12.72 12.75
C GLU A 52 11.19 -12.03 11.70
N VAL A 53 10.04 -12.62 11.37
CA VAL A 53 9.18 -12.03 10.34
C VAL A 53 8.51 -10.80 10.93
N LYS A 54 8.84 -9.64 10.38
CA LYS A 54 8.25 -8.36 10.75
C LYS A 54 7.64 -7.70 9.53
N PHE A 55 6.43 -7.19 9.70
CA PHE A 55 5.72 -6.40 8.70
C PHE A 55 5.44 -4.99 9.21
N LEU A 56 5.36 -4.07 8.28
CA LEU A 56 4.84 -2.73 8.46
C LEU A 56 3.44 -2.68 7.84
N GLU A 57 2.45 -2.22 8.61
CA GLU A 57 1.08 -2.02 8.15
C GLU A 57 0.89 -0.58 7.67
N THR A 58 0.23 -0.43 6.52
CA THR A 58 -0.24 0.85 6.00
C THR A 58 -1.76 0.85 5.86
N SER A 59 -2.37 2.03 5.97
CA SER A 59 -3.81 2.23 5.82
C SER A 59 -4.35 1.89 4.42
N SER A 60 -3.47 1.69 3.43
CA SER A 60 -3.84 1.33 2.06
C SER A 60 -3.61 -0.15 1.79
N PRO A 61 -4.59 -0.87 1.24
CA PRO A 61 -4.38 -2.25 0.84
C PRO A 61 -3.46 -2.35 -0.38
N GLY A 62 -2.79 -3.49 -0.52
CA GLY A 62 -2.18 -3.85 -1.80
C GLY A 62 -3.25 -4.25 -2.81
N LEU A 63 -3.23 -3.66 -4.00
CA LEU A 63 -4.03 -4.11 -5.13
C LEU A 63 -3.43 -5.40 -5.73
N ARG A 64 -4.28 -6.20 -6.39
CA ARG A 64 -3.81 -7.38 -7.12
C ARG A 64 -2.75 -6.97 -8.14
N GLY A 65 -1.59 -7.63 -8.10
CA GLY A 65 -0.44 -7.31 -8.96
C GLY A 65 0.57 -6.36 -8.35
N GLN A 66 0.31 -5.75 -7.18
CA GLN A 66 1.26 -4.90 -6.47
C GLN A 66 2.15 -5.66 -5.47
N SER A 67 2.03 -6.98 -5.39
CA SER A 67 2.91 -7.81 -4.57
C SER A 67 4.36 -7.68 -5.04
N GLY A 68 5.28 -7.46 -4.11
CA GLY A 68 6.68 -7.17 -4.39
C GLY A 68 6.97 -5.69 -4.70
N GLY A 69 5.95 -4.84 -4.80
CA GLY A 69 6.11 -3.41 -5.00
C GLY A 69 6.71 -2.71 -3.77
N PRO A 70 7.54 -1.68 -3.95
CA PRO A 70 8.07 -0.89 -2.84
C PRO A 70 7.00 0.01 -2.22
N ILE A 71 7.03 0.10 -0.89
CA ILE A 71 6.37 1.16 -0.13
C ILE A 71 7.44 2.21 0.13
N PHE A 72 7.17 3.47 -0.22
CA PHE A 72 8.10 4.57 -0.06
C PHE A 72 7.71 5.47 1.11
N ASP A 73 8.71 6.07 1.76
CA ASP A 73 8.51 7.25 2.59
C ASP A 73 8.33 8.52 1.72
N VAL A 74 8.17 9.67 2.38
CA VAL A 74 8.00 10.98 1.71
C VAL A 74 9.23 11.44 0.91
N ASN A 75 10.39 10.81 1.11
CA ASN A 75 11.65 11.11 0.44
C ASN A 75 11.98 10.11 -0.68
N GLY A 76 11.10 9.11 -0.93
CA GLY A 76 11.35 8.05 -1.92
C GLY A 76 12.29 6.94 -1.41
N THR A 77 12.56 6.86 -0.10
CA THR A 77 13.27 5.74 0.50
C THR A 77 12.35 4.54 0.57
N VAL A 78 12.85 3.35 0.22
CA VAL A 78 12.10 2.09 0.44
C VAL A 78 11.90 1.87 1.93
N TRP A 79 10.65 1.90 2.37
CA TRP A 79 10.23 1.77 3.76
C TRP A 79 9.57 0.42 4.06
N ALA A 80 9.17 -0.33 3.04
CA ALA A 80 8.80 -1.75 3.12
C ALA A 80 8.63 -2.33 1.70
N ILE A 81 8.50 -3.66 1.58
CA ILE A 81 8.12 -4.32 0.31
C ILE A 81 6.75 -4.97 0.48
N GLN A 82 5.75 -4.52 -0.30
CA GLN A 82 4.37 -4.98 -0.22
C GLN A 82 4.28 -6.50 -0.38
N SER A 83 3.68 -7.18 0.60
CA SER A 83 3.55 -8.64 0.61
C SER A 83 2.11 -9.09 0.52
N ARG A 84 1.22 -8.51 1.35
CA ARG A 84 -0.16 -8.99 1.48
C ARG A 84 -1.10 -7.89 1.94
N THR A 85 -2.40 -8.15 1.83
CA THR A 85 -3.46 -7.30 2.35
C THR A 85 -4.11 -8.03 3.53
N ASN A 86 -4.44 -7.29 4.58
CA ASN A 86 -5.22 -7.79 5.71
C ASN A 86 -6.56 -7.07 5.79
N HIS A 87 -7.57 -7.72 6.39
CA HIS A 87 -8.91 -7.16 6.51
C HIS A 87 -9.33 -7.13 7.98
N HIS A 88 -9.55 -5.94 8.52
CA HIS A 88 -10.01 -5.72 9.88
C HIS A 88 -11.52 -5.48 9.89
N PRO A 89 -12.33 -6.28 10.60
CA PRO A 89 -13.76 -6.02 10.70
C PRO A 89 -14.00 -4.71 11.46
N LEU A 90 -14.88 -3.85 10.94
CA LEU A 90 -15.22 -2.58 11.57
C LEU A 90 -16.28 -2.71 12.67
N GLY A 91 -16.86 -3.90 12.83
CA GLY A 91 -17.80 -4.22 13.92
C GLY A 91 -19.24 -3.73 13.69
N PHE A 92 -19.58 -3.30 12.47
CA PHE A 92 -20.95 -2.95 12.10
C PHE A 92 -21.33 -3.49 10.72
N SER A 93 -22.62 -3.78 10.58
CA SER A 93 -23.19 -4.41 9.39
C SER A 93 -24.45 -3.63 8.96
N PRO A 94 -24.31 -2.56 8.16
CA PRO A 94 -25.45 -1.82 7.67
C PRO A 94 -26.31 -2.71 6.74
N LYS A 95 -27.61 -2.44 6.75
CA LYS A 95 -28.54 -3.02 5.78
C LYS A 95 -28.56 -2.15 4.54
N ILE A 96 -28.22 -2.72 3.40
CA ILE A 96 -28.24 -2.05 2.10
C ILE A 96 -29.33 -2.66 1.21
N LYS A 97 -29.98 -1.82 0.40
CA LYS A 97 -30.91 -2.30 -0.65
C LYS A 97 -30.13 -2.59 -1.92
N LYS A 98 -30.06 -3.88 -2.30
CA LYS A 98 -29.52 -4.30 -3.60
C LYS A 98 -30.67 -4.79 -4.47
N GLY A 99 -31.22 -3.87 -5.26
CA GLY A 99 -32.46 -4.10 -6.01
C GLY A 99 -33.68 -4.21 -5.09
N LYS A 100 -34.44 -5.31 -5.19
CA LYS A 100 -35.64 -5.56 -4.36
C LYS A 100 -35.35 -6.23 -3.00
N ARG A 101 -34.10 -6.58 -2.71
CA ARG A 101 -33.71 -7.29 -1.48
C ARG A 101 -32.91 -6.38 -0.57
N GLU A 102 -33.21 -6.45 0.73
CA GLU A 102 -32.40 -5.87 1.79
C GLU A 102 -31.36 -6.91 2.22
N ILE A 103 -30.09 -6.54 2.22
CA ILE A 103 -28.95 -7.42 2.52
C ILE A 103 -28.12 -6.74 3.60
N GLU A 104 -27.70 -7.50 4.59
CA GLU A 104 -26.72 -7.06 5.59
C GLU A 104 -25.31 -7.21 5.01
N GLU A 105 -24.52 -6.13 5.05
CA GLU A 105 -23.17 -6.11 4.48
C GLU A 105 -22.12 -5.85 5.56
N HIS A 106 -21.26 -6.81 5.85
CA HIS A 106 -20.17 -6.64 6.79
C HIS A 106 -19.12 -5.65 6.26
N GLN A 107 -18.80 -4.64 7.07
CA GLN A 107 -17.81 -3.62 6.70
C GLN A 107 -16.42 -3.99 7.23
N PHE A 108 -15.42 -3.88 6.35
CA PHE A 108 -14.02 -4.19 6.65
C PHE A 108 -13.12 -3.02 6.24
N LEU A 109 -12.09 -2.77 7.04
CA LEU A 109 -10.95 -1.95 6.66
C LEU A 109 -9.88 -2.86 6.05
N SER A 110 -9.54 -2.61 4.79
CA SER A 110 -8.46 -3.32 4.11
C SER A 110 -7.16 -2.54 4.25
N VAL A 111 -6.10 -3.20 4.70
CA VAL A 111 -4.79 -2.59 5.00
C VAL A 111 -3.67 -3.36 4.32
N GLY A 112 -2.58 -2.67 3.97
CA GLY A 112 -1.43 -3.26 3.30
C GLY A 112 -0.37 -3.66 4.31
N LEU A 113 0.22 -4.84 4.13
CA LEU A 113 1.34 -5.32 4.93
C LEU A 113 2.55 -5.50 4.01
N GLY A 114 3.61 -4.72 4.30
CA GLY A 114 4.90 -4.84 3.65
C GLY A 114 5.97 -5.41 4.58
N VAL A 115 6.93 -6.16 4.04
CA VAL A 115 8.07 -6.69 4.81
C VAL A 115 8.88 -5.51 5.36
N HIS A 116 9.15 -5.54 6.67
CA HIS A 116 9.80 -4.45 7.38
C HIS A 116 11.29 -4.30 6.95
N PRO A 117 11.85 -3.07 6.90
CA PRO A 117 13.24 -2.83 6.49
C PRO A 117 14.29 -3.60 7.30
N GLU A 118 14.05 -3.83 8.58
CA GLU A 118 14.94 -4.67 9.40
C GLU A 118 15.11 -6.09 8.82
N VAL A 119 14.02 -6.72 8.36
CA VAL A 119 14.07 -8.05 7.75
C VAL A 119 14.79 -8.01 6.42
N LEU A 120 14.50 -6.99 5.60
CA LEU A 120 15.13 -6.80 4.30
C LEU A 120 16.64 -6.60 4.46
N THR A 121 17.07 -5.70 5.36
CA THR A 121 18.48 -5.40 5.58
C THR A 121 19.22 -6.57 6.23
N ALA A 122 18.58 -7.33 7.13
CA ALA A 122 19.15 -8.58 7.65
C ALA A 122 19.38 -9.61 6.53
N PHE A 123 18.39 -9.79 5.63
CA PHE A 123 18.52 -10.67 4.48
C PHE A 123 19.62 -10.22 3.52
N LEU A 124 19.67 -8.93 3.16
CA LEU A 124 20.70 -8.40 2.26
C LEU A 124 22.11 -8.59 2.84
N ARG A 125 22.28 -8.39 4.16
CA ARG A 125 23.54 -8.67 4.86
C ARG A 125 23.91 -10.17 4.82
N ASP A 126 22.97 -11.09 5.11
CA ASP A 126 23.21 -12.55 5.01
C ASP A 126 23.66 -12.96 3.60
N LYS A 127 23.17 -12.25 2.57
CA LYS A 127 23.50 -12.51 1.17
C LYS A 127 24.70 -11.74 0.64
N ASN A 128 25.36 -10.93 1.46
CA ASN A 128 26.43 -10.02 1.03
C ASN A 128 26.01 -9.17 -0.18
N ILE A 129 24.76 -8.67 -0.17
CA ILE A 129 24.25 -7.75 -1.18
C ILE A 129 24.45 -6.33 -0.65
N ASP A 130 25.10 -5.48 -1.44
CA ASP A 130 25.32 -4.09 -1.08
C ASP A 130 24.01 -3.30 -1.06
N PHE A 131 23.85 -2.45 -0.05
CA PHE A 131 22.73 -1.52 0.08
C PHE A 131 23.15 -0.28 0.85
N LYS A 132 22.38 0.80 0.71
CA LYS A 132 22.54 2.02 1.50
C LYS A 132 21.34 2.16 2.45
N LEU A 133 21.63 2.38 3.73
CA LEU A 133 20.61 2.84 4.67
C LEU A 133 20.35 4.33 4.44
N SER A 134 19.09 4.72 4.52
CA SER A 134 18.73 6.13 4.55
C SER A 134 19.27 6.79 5.81
N ASP A 135 19.54 8.09 5.72
CA ASP A 135 20.16 8.88 6.79
C ASP A 135 19.14 9.35 7.86
N TYR A 136 17.89 8.85 7.79
CA TYR A 136 16.76 9.18 8.67
C TYR A 136 16.51 8.12 9.74
#